data_AF-K9E7D4-F1
#
_entry.id   AF-K9E7D4-F1
#
_cell.length_a   1.000
_cell.length_b   1.000
_cell.length_c   1.000
_cell.angle_alpha   90.00
_cell.angle_beta   90.00
_cell.angle_gamma   90.00
#
_symmetry.space_group_name_H-M   'P 1'
#
loop_
_entity.id
_entity.type
_entity.pdbx_description
1 polymer ?
#
loop_
_entity_poly.entity_id
_entity_poly.type
_entity_poly.pdbx_seq_one_letter_code
_entity_poly.pdbx_strand_id
1 'polypeptide(L)'
;MKNRKLLTRLVSILMLILIISINSPVNAEVLKPAEGGTPALEEENQYDGIAVRTAQGKNLKIPGGKGTLTSNAWRSTRESSVGNTYQWDYQVSAVYSGNKKVESIKTSWYGKASLRNSASINLGLSNSGATVGASSSWKNTTTPVKYWENTNGSKSSDYRSNLIVSPSKDYRSNTISLMNTARVKLKGDPKPYVVSSGV
;
A
#
# COMPACT_ATOMS: atom_id res chain seq x y z
N MET A 1 74.31 9.24 -7.85
CA MET A 1 74.08 8.04 -7.02
C MET A 1 73.11 8.44 -5.91
N LYS A 2 71.86 7.92 -5.88
CA LYS A 2 71.45 6.76 -5.04
C LYS A 2 71.96 6.94 -3.59
N ASN A 3 71.18 7.01 -2.50
CA ASN A 3 69.86 6.47 -2.18
C ASN A 3 69.42 7.02 -0.80
N ARG A 4 68.09 7.21 -0.62
CA ARG A 4 67.22 6.91 0.54
C ARG A 4 67.78 7.15 1.96
N LYS A 5 67.10 7.91 2.83
CA LYS A 5 65.99 7.52 3.76
C LYS A 5 65.87 8.74 4.72
N LEU A 6 64.77 9.19 5.30
CA LEU A 6 63.50 8.58 5.66
C LEU A 6 62.48 9.74 5.76
N LEU A 7 61.31 9.56 5.18
CA LEU A 7 60.23 10.52 5.06
C LEU A 7 59.41 10.53 6.37
N THR A 8 59.62 11.49 7.27
CA THR A 8 58.71 11.74 8.41
C THR A 8 57.64 12.74 7.97
N ARG A 9 56.57 12.24 7.37
CA ARG A 9 55.29 12.94 7.33
C ARG A 9 54.28 12.10 8.10
N LEU A 10 53.89 12.59 9.27
CA LEU A 10 52.77 12.08 10.04
C LEU A 10 51.52 12.09 9.15
N VAL A 11 51.05 10.91 8.79
CA VAL A 11 49.73 10.71 8.21
C VAL A 11 48.76 10.66 9.39
N SER A 12 48.14 11.80 9.71
CA SER A 12 46.99 11.84 10.59
C SER A 12 45.83 11.17 9.87
N ILE A 13 45.58 9.90 10.21
CA ILE A 13 44.38 9.15 9.81
C ILE A 13 43.20 9.78 10.55
N LEU A 14 42.56 10.77 9.92
CA LEU A 14 41.25 11.24 10.36
C LEU A 14 40.23 10.19 9.91
N MET A 15 39.89 9.30 10.84
CA MET A 15 38.84 8.30 10.64
C MET A 15 37.49 9.02 10.63
N LEU A 16 37.08 9.48 9.45
CA LEU A 16 35.73 9.98 9.23
C LEU A 16 34.79 8.76 9.20
N ILE A 17 34.26 8.41 10.37
CA ILE A 17 33.15 7.46 10.48
C ILE A 17 31.96 8.13 9.80
N LEU A 18 31.73 7.78 8.53
CA LEU A 18 30.49 8.08 7.85
C LEU A 18 29.41 7.21 8.51
N ILE A 19 28.76 7.77 9.53
CA ILE A 19 27.47 7.26 10.01
C ILE A 19 26.52 7.46 8.84
N ILE A 20 26.35 6.41 8.03
CA ILE A 20 25.20 6.32 7.13
C ILE A 20 24.02 6.17 8.07
N SER A 21 23.41 7.30 8.43
CA SER A 21 22.06 7.33 8.99
C SER A 21 21.16 6.69 7.95
N ILE A 22 20.90 5.40 8.13
CA ILE A 22 19.79 4.72 7.50
C ILE A 22 18.57 5.42 8.09
N ASN A 23 18.10 6.47 7.40
CA ASN A 23 16.76 6.98 7.58
C ASN A 23 15.82 5.83 7.20
N SER A 24 15.57 4.94 8.15
CA SER A 24 14.42 4.06 8.11
C SER A 24 13.23 5.01 8.09
N PRO A 25 12.39 5.01 7.04
CA PRO A 25 11.17 5.80 7.08
C PRO A 25 10.38 5.33 8.31
N VAL A 26 10.17 6.28 9.22
CA VAL A 26 9.26 6.20 10.35
C VAL A 26 7.90 5.74 9.81
N ASN A 27 7.33 4.71 10.45
CA ASN A 27 6.14 3.94 10.07
C ASN A 27 6.33 2.83 9.02
N ALA A 28 7.11 1.80 9.37
CA ALA A 28 6.69 0.43 9.05
C ALA A 28 5.63 0.00 10.09
N GLU A 29 4.41 0.52 9.97
CA GLU A 29 3.28 -0.12 10.68
C GLU A 29 3.23 -1.58 10.25
N VAL A 30 3.19 -2.48 11.24
CA VAL A 30 3.08 -3.91 11.05
C VAL A 30 1.91 -4.18 10.10
N LEU A 31 2.22 -4.67 8.90
CA LEU A 31 1.23 -5.15 7.95
C LEU A 31 0.39 -6.20 8.65
N LYS A 32 -0.90 -5.92 8.89
CA LYS A 32 -1.84 -6.89 9.46
C LYS A 32 -2.69 -7.46 8.32
N PRO A 33 -2.94 -8.78 8.29
CA PRO A 33 -3.87 -9.34 7.32
C PRO A 33 -5.23 -8.66 7.45
N ALA A 34 -5.97 -8.58 6.34
CA ALA A 34 -7.37 -8.20 6.39
C ALA A 34 -8.14 -9.32 7.11
N GLU A 35 -8.61 -9.03 8.32
CA GLU A 35 -9.50 -9.90 9.09
C GLU A 35 -10.93 -9.33 8.99
N GLY A 36 -11.87 -10.12 8.46
CA GLY A 36 -13.29 -9.75 8.44
C GLY A 36 -13.80 -9.10 7.16
N GLY A 37 -13.55 -9.69 5.99
CA GLY A 37 -14.40 -9.47 4.81
C GLY A 37 -14.44 -10.71 3.94
N THR A 38 -15.43 -10.80 3.06
CA THR A 38 -15.64 -11.95 2.18
C THR A 38 -14.40 -12.13 1.30
N PRO A 39 -13.67 -13.25 1.40
CA PRO A 39 -12.75 -13.64 0.34
C PRO A 39 -13.56 -13.67 -0.96
N ALA A 40 -13.03 -13.14 -2.07
CA ALA A 40 -13.55 -13.56 -3.37
C ALA A 40 -13.39 -15.08 -3.39
N LEU A 41 -14.52 -15.79 -3.31
CA LEU A 41 -14.61 -17.21 -2.98
C LEU A 41 -13.66 -18.01 -3.87
N GLU A 42 -12.96 -18.95 -3.25
CA GLU A 42 -12.23 -20.00 -3.94
C GLU A 42 -13.24 -20.93 -4.61
N GLU A 43 -13.76 -20.55 -5.77
CA GLU A 43 -14.24 -21.46 -6.82
C GLU A 43 -14.42 -20.61 -8.10
N GLU A 44 -13.98 -21.18 -9.22
CA GLU A 44 -13.85 -20.57 -10.55
C GLU A 44 -12.66 -19.63 -10.82
N ASN A 45 -11.76 -20.12 -11.69
CA ASN A 45 -10.91 -19.34 -12.59
C ASN A 45 -11.75 -18.57 -13.64
N GLN A 46 -12.88 -17.98 -13.24
CA GLN A 46 -13.73 -17.20 -14.12
C GLN A 46 -14.01 -15.86 -13.46
N TYR A 47 -13.53 -14.84 -14.16
CA TYR A 47 -13.92 -13.46 -13.96
C TYR A 47 -15.45 -13.36 -14.10
N ASP A 48 -16.19 -13.51 -13.00
CA ASP A 48 -17.67 -13.40 -12.98
C ASP A 48 -18.13 -11.95 -12.77
N GLY A 49 -17.76 -11.07 -13.71
CA GLY A 49 -18.63 -9.95 -14.02
C GLY A 49 -18.85 -8.87 -12.96
N ILE A 50 -18.19 -8.86 -11.79
CA ILE A 50 -18.01 -7.60 -11.05
C ILE A 50 -17.01 -6.81 -11.86
N ALA A 51 -17.53 -6.03 -12.82
CA ALA A 51 -16.78 -5.02 -13.55
C ALA A 51 -15.94 -4.27 -12.51
N VAL A 52 -14.62 -4.42 -12.60
CA VAL A 52 -13.68 -3.59 -11.86
C VAL A 52 -14.06 -2.17 -12.24
N ARG A 53 -14.82 -1.50 -11.36
CA ARG A 53 -15.33 -0.16 -11.64
C ARG A 53 -14.11 0.70 -11.95
N THR A 54 -14.18 1.45 -13.03
CA THR A 54 -13.03 2.09 -13.69
C THR A 54 -12.07 2.70 -12.65
N ALA A 55 -10.97 1.99 -12.42
CA ALA A 55 -9.99 2.22 -11.38
C ALA A 55 -8.87 3.13 -11.90
N GLN A 56 -8.16 3.82 -11.00
CA GLN A 56 -6.81 4.25 -11.35
C GLN A 56 -5.96 2.99 -11.37
N GLY A 57 -5.71 2.46 -12.58
CA GLY A 57 -4.83 1.32 -12.81
C GLY A 57 -3.40 1.80 -13.08
N LYS A 58 -2.41 1.13 -12.50
CA LYS A 58 -1.01 1.34 -12.83
C LYS A 58 -0.33 0.03 -13.21
N ASN A 59 0.26 0.04 -14.40
CA ASN A 59 0.93 -1.11 -14.97
C ASN A 59 2.45 -1.01 -14.78
N LEU A 60 3.07 -2.14 -14.45
CA LEU A 60 4.50 -2.36 -14.49
C LEU A 60 4.80 -3.52 -15.44
N LYS A 61 5.48 -3.22 -16.55
CA LYS A 61 6.04 -4.26 -17.43
C LYS A 61 7.25 -4.88 -16.73
N ILE A 62 7.21 -6.18 -16.50
CA ILE A 62 8.29 -6.91 -15.84
C ILE A 62 9.43 -7.14 -16.85
N PRO A 63 10.69 -6.77 -16.52
CA PRO A 63 11.82 -6.92 -17.42
C PRO A 63 12.03 -8.36 -17.92
N GLY A 64 12.60 -8.48 -19.12
CA GLY A 64 12.85 -9.78 -19.76
C GLY A 64 11.58 -10.46 -20.29
N GLY A 65 10.54 -9.69 -20.60
CA GLY A 65 9.30 -10.21 -21.20
C GLY A 65 8.48 -11.10 -20.27
N LYS A 66 8.68 -10.99 -18.95
CA LYS A 66 8.06 -11.90 -17.97
C LYS A 66 6.58 -11.60 -17.70
N GLY A 67 6.00 -10.57 -18.32
CA GLY A 67 4.60 -10.20 -18.16
C GLY A 67 4.40 -8.79 -17.61
N THR A 68 3.20 -8.51 -17.13
CA THR A 68 2.79 -7.22 -16.56
C THR A 68 2.14 -7.42 -15.21
N LEU A 69 2.56 -6.64 -14.22
CA LEU A 69 1.84 -6.49 -12.95
C LEU A 69 0.98 -5.22 -13.01
N THR A 70 -0.27 -5.34 -12.59
CA THR A 70 -1.22 -4.23 -12.52
C THR A 70 -1.66 -4.03 -11.08
N SER A 71 -1.55 -2.80 -10.58
CA SER A 71 -2.20 -2.35 -9.35
C SER A 71 -3.46 -1.59 -9.72
N ASN A 72 -4.60 -1.96 -9.11
CA ASN A 72 -5.85 -1.23 -9.24
C ASN A 72 -6.28 -0.70 -7.89
N ALA A 73 -6.76 0.54 -7.87
CA ALA A 73 -7.49 1.13 -6.76
C ALA A 73 -8.76 1.78 -7.31
N TRP A 74 -9.89 1.43 -6.71
CA TRP A 74 -11.18 2.05 -7.00
C TRP A 74 -11.86 2.43 -5.70
N ARG A 75 -12.54 3.58 -5.72
CA ARG A 75 -13.42 4.06 -4.65
C ARG A 75 -14.62 4.73 -5.30
N SER A 76 -15.79 4.58 -4.69
CA SER A 76 -16.98 5.35 -5.08
C SER A 76 -16.69 6.85 -5.08
N THR A 77 -17.17 7.55 -6.12
CA THR A 77 -16.95 8.99 -6.28
C THR A 77 -17.66 9.80 -5.19
N ARG A 78 -18.85 9.34 -4.78
CA ARG A 78 -19.70 9.98 -3.76
C ARG A 78 -19.84 9.06 -2.56
N GLU A 79 -19.90 9.67 -1.39
CA GLU A 79 -20.23 9.01 -0.14
C GLU A 79 -21.71 8.63 -0.08
N SER A 80 -22.00 7.51 0.58
CA SER A 80 -23.28 7.35 1.26
C SER A 80 -23.20 8.00 2.63
N SER A 81 -24.22 8.76 3.01
CA SER A 81 -24.33 9.37 4.33
C SER A 81 -25.37 8.64 5.18
N VAL A 82 -24.96 8.24 6.39
CA VAL A 82 -25.86 7.64 7.39
C VAL A 82 -25.62 8.37 8.71
N GLY A 83 -26.58 9.19 9.14
CA GLY A 83 -26.43 10.07 10.30
C GLY A 83 -25.23 11.01 10.14
N ASN A 84 -24.31 10.99 11.10
CA ASN A 84 -23.08 11.77 11.07
C ASN A 84 -21.89 11.03 10.44
N THR A 85 -22.11 10.00 9.63
CA THR A 85 -21.02 9.16 9.09
C THR A 85 -21.05 9.17 7.56
N TYR A 86 -19.87 9.26 6.96
CA TYR A 86 -19.68 9.07 5.51
C TYR A 86 -19.04 7.72 5.24
N GLN A 87 -19.51 7.06 4.18
CA GLN A 87 -18.96 5.79 3.73
C GLN A 87 -18.72 5.79 2.22
N TRP A 88 -17.61 5.19 1.80
CA TRP A 88 -17.28 4.98 0.40
C TRP A 88 -16.95 3.52 0.16
N ASP A 89 -17.67 2.87 -0.75
CA ASP A 89 -17.24 1.57 -1.27
C ASP A 89 -15.85 1.69 -1.92
N TYR A 90 -15.01 0.67 -1.73
CA TYR A 90 -13.72 0.57 -2.40
C TYR A 90 -13.37 -0.85 -2.82
N GLN A 91 -12.49 -0.95 -3.80
CA GLN A 91 -11.88 -2.21 -4.24
C GLN A 91 -10.41 -1.97 -4.56
N VAL A 92 -9.57 -2.94 -4.21
CA VAL A 92 -8.14 -2.96 -4.55
C VAL A 92 -7.77 -4.30 -5.17
N SER A 93 -6.83 -4.31 -6.11
CA SER A 93 -6.31 -5.56 -6.63
C SER A 93 -4.88 -5.48 -7.15
N ALA A 94 -4.21 -6.63 -7.10
CA ALA A 94 -2.98 -6.95 -7.78
C ALA A 94 -3.28 -8.02 -8.84
N VAL A 95 -2.93 -7.76 -10.10
CA VAL A 95 -3.15 -8.71 -11.20
C VAL A 95 -1.86 -8.89 -11.99
N TYR A 96 -1.39 -10.12 -12.09
CA TYR A 96 -0.25 -10.49 -12.93
C TYR A 96 -0.73 -11.18 -14.21
N SER A 97 -0.31 -10.64 -15.35
CA SER A 97 -0.52 -11.24 -16.67
C SER A 97 0.82 -11.64 -17.27
N GLY A 98 1.06 -12.94 -17.41
CA GLY A 98 2.29 -13.48 -17.98
C GLY A 98 2.36 -15.01 -17.86
N ASN A 99 3.45 -15.59 -18.35
CA ASN A 99 3.66 -17.03 -18.44
C ASN A 99 4.53 -17.63 -17.32
N LYS A 100 5.10 -16.80 -16.44
CA LYS A 100 5.90 -17.31 -15.32
C LYS A 100 5.00 -17.82 -14.21
N LYS A 101 5.51 -18.79 -13.45
CA LYS A 101 4.84 -19.30 -12.25
C LYS A 101 4.90 -18.24 -11.14
N VAL A 102 3.76 -17.94 -10.52
CA VAL A 102 3.67 -17.06 -9.36
C VAL A 102 3.98 -17.88 -8.10
N GLU A 103 4.81 -17.31 -7.22
CA GLU A 103 5.09 -17.84 -5.89
C GLU A 103 4.18 -17.16 -4.86
N SER A 104 4.04 -15.84 -4.95
CA SER A 104 2.99 -15.11 -4.23
C SER A 104 2.54 -13.86 -4.97
N ILE A 105 1.29 -13.47 -4.76
CA ILE A 105 0.74 -12.19 -5.21
C ILE A 105 -0.06 -11.55 -4.09
N LYS A 106 0.17 -10.26 -3.87
CA LYS A 106 -0.38 -9.50 -2.75
C LYS A 106 -0.87 -8.14 -3.20
N THR A 107 -2.02 -7.74 -2.67
CA THR A 107 -2.49 -6.35 -2.67
C THR A 107 -2.35 -5.79 -1.25
N SER A 108 -1.83 -4.57 -1.10
CA SER A 108 -1.66 -3.90 0.20
C SER A 108 -2.16 -2.48 0.12
N TRP A 109 -3.05 -2.08 1.02
CA TRP A 109 -3.75 -0.81 0.91
C TRP A 109 -3.93 -0.08 2.24
N TYR A 110 -4.10 1.22 2.13
CA TYR A 110 -4.49 2.11 3.23
C TYR A 110 -5.35 3.26 2.71
N GLY A 111 -6.14 3.83 3.61
CA GLY A 111 -6.95 5.02 3.39
C GLY A 111 -6.32 6.23 4.07
N LYS A 112 -6.61 7.41 3.54
CA LYS A 112 -6.18 8.68 4.13
C LYS A 112 -7.30 9.71 4.02
N ALA A 113 -7.47 10.51 5.06
CA ALA A 113 -8.38 11.67 5.06
C ALA A 113 -7.81 12.80 5.92
N SER A 114 -8.24 14.02 5.65
CA SER A 114 -7.99 15.15 6.54
C SER A 114 -9.15 15.29 7.53
N LEU A 115 -8.82 15.14 8.82
CA LEU A 115 -9.75 15.02 9.94
C LEU A 115 -9.39 16.04 11.04
N ARG A 116 -10.35 16.34 11.93
CA ARG A 116 -10.10 17.12 13.15
C ARG A 116 -10.99 16.64 14.30
N ASN A 117 -10.82 17.23 15.47
CA ASN A 117 -11.79 17.15 16.57
C ASN A 117 -12.29 15.73 16.91
N SER A 118 -11.38 14.81 17.18
CA SER A 118 -11.72 13.41 17.52
C SER A 118 -12.37 12.60 16.40
N ALA A 119 -12.38 13.09 15.16
CA ALA A 119 -12.83 12.31 14.03
C ALA A 119 -11.90 11.14 13.70
N SER A 120 -12.47 10.15 13.03
CA SER A 120 -11.82 8.88 12.71
C SER A 120 -12.05 8.47 11.27
N ILE A 121 -11.14 7.62 10.76
CA ILE A 121 -11.22 6.93 9.48
C ILE A 121 -10.99 5.43 9.71
N ASN A 122 -11.71 4.56 9.02
CA ASN A 122 -11.60 3.10 9.11
C ASN A 122 -11.78 2.46 7.72
N LEU A 123 -11.10 1.35 7.43
CA LEU A 123 -11.20 0.64 6.14
C LEU A 123 -12.39 -0.34 6.06
N GLY A 124 -13.31 -0.31 7.02
CA GLY A 124 -14.36 -1.32 7.17
C GLY A 124 -13.78 -2.67 7.59
N LEU A 125 -12.66 -2.64 8.32
CA LEU A 125 -11.90 -3.82 8.72
C LEU A 125 -11.51 -3.77 10.18
N SER A 126 -11.40 -4.94 10.80
CA SER A 126 -10.88 -5.09 12.14
C SER A 126 -9.50 -4.46 12.26
N ASN A 127 -9.31 -3.63 13.29
CA ASN A 127 -8.03 -2.97 13.58
C ASN A 127 -7.49 -2.14 12.40
N SER A 128 -8.36 -1.46 11.66
CA SER A 128 -7.99 -0.55 10.56
C SER A 128 -8.37 0.92 10.80
N GLY A 129 -8.83 1.23 12.01
CA GLY A 129 -9.21 2.58 12.42
C GLY A 129 -8.01 3.45 12.77
N ALA A 130 -8.11 4.74 12.47
CA ALA A 130 -7.22 5.79 12.95
C ALA A 130 -8.04 7.02 13.37
N THR A 131 -7.65 7.65 14.48
CA THR A 131 -8.41 8.73 15.12
C THR A 131 -7.48 9.90 15.41
N VAL A 132 -7.93 11.12 15.17
CA VAL A 132 -7.19 12.33 15.58
C VAL A 132 -7.56 12.75 17.01
N GLY A 133 -6.69 13.48 17.70
CA GLY A 133 -7.06 14.07 18.99
C GLY A 133 -8.08 15.21 18.86
N ALA A 134 -8.66 15.64 19.99
CA ALA A 134 -9.52 16.81 20.07
C ALA A 134 -8.72 18.08 19.68
N SER A 135 -9.08 18.70 18.55
CA SER A 135 -8.44 19.90 18.02
C SER A 135 -9.29 20.51 16.91
N SER A 136 -9.30 21.84 16.79
CA SER A 136 -9.92 22.54 15.66
C SER A 136 -9.09 22.48 14.37
N SER A 137 -7.81 22.12 14.48
CA SER A 137 -6.87 22.04 13.36
C SER A 137 -7.04 20.77 12.55
N TRP A 138 -7.07 20.92 11.23
CA TRP A 138 -7.09 19.81 10.28
C TRP A 138 -5.77 19.04 10.28
N LYS A 139 -5.84 17.72 10.34
CA LYS A 139 -4.68 16.82 10.29
C LYS A 139 -4.93 15.75 9.25
N ASN A 140 -3.89 15.41 8.49
CA ASN A 140 -3.93 14.27 7.59
C ASN A 140 -3.70 12.99 8.40
N THR A 141 -4.67 12.08 8.33
CA THR A 141 -4.68 10.83 9.09
C THR A 141 -4.73 9.67 8.12
N THR A 142 -3.89 8.67 8.37
CA THR A 142 -3.75 7.47 7.55
C THR A 142 -4.19 6.27 8.38
N THR A 143 -4.93 5.36 7.78
CA THR A 143 -5.27 4.08 8.42
C THR A 143 -4.04 3.17 8.46
N PRO A 144 -4.00 2.18 9.36
CA PRO A 144 -3.05 1.08 9.26
C PRO A 144 -3.10 0.41 7.88
N VAL A 145 -1.94 0.01 7.38
CA VAL A 145 -1.85 -0.74 6.12
C VAL A 145 -2.40 -2.15 6.31
N LYS A 146 -3.32 -2.54 5.43
CA LYS A 146 -3.90 -3.88 5.34
C LYS A 146 -3.42 -4.59 4.09
N TYR A 147 -3.48 -5.91 4.09
CA TYR A 147 -3.13 -6.70 2.92
C TYR A 147 -3.94 -7.98 2.80
N TRP A 148 -3.96 -8.50 1.58
CA TRP A 148 -4.40 -9.84 1.22
C TRP A 148 -3.32 -10.46 0.32
N GLU A 149 -2.98 -11.73 0.53
CA GLU A 149 -1.90 -12.41 -0.20
C GLU A 149 -2.27 -13.85 -0.54
N ASN A 150 -2.09 -14.21 -1.81
CA ASN A 150 -2.27 -15.57 -2.31
C ASN A 150 -0.89 -16.18 -2.59
N THR A 151 -0.64 -17.39 -2.08
CA THR A 151 0.65 -18.13 -2.22
C THR A 151 0.51 -19.46 -2.98
N ASN A 152 -0.69 -19.76 -3.47
CA ASN A 152 -1.06 -21.00 -4.16
C ASN A 152 -0.85 -20.96 -5.68
N GLY A 153 -0.03 -20.02 -6.18
CA GLY A 153 0.19 -19.82 -7.62
C GLY A 153 -0.88 -19.00 -8.33
N SER A 154 -1.86 -18.45 -7.60
CA SER A 154 -2.82 -17.49 -8.15
C SER A 154 -2.13 -16.29 -8.81
N LYS A 155 -2.76 -15.76 -9.86
CA LYS A 155 -2.29 -14.59 -10.61
C LYS A 155 -3.01 -13.30 -10.22
N SER A 156 -3.93 -13.35 -9.26
CA SER A 156 -4.62 -12.18 -8.72
C SER A 156 -4.67 -12.23 -7.20
N SER A 157 -4.81 -11.06 -6.59
CA SER A 157 -5.14 -10.86 -5.19
C SER A 157 -5.96 -9.58 -5.10
N ASP A 158 -7.18 -9.66 -4.59
CA ASP A 158 -8.11 -8.55 -4.57
C ASP A 158 -8.94 -8.53 -3.29
N TYR A 159 -9.46 -7.34 -2.98
CA TYR A 159 -10.23 -7.11 -1.77
C TYR A 159 -11.24 -5.98 -1.98
N ARG A 160 -12.43 -6.11 -1.35
CA ARG A 160 -13.50 -5.13 -1.40
C ARG A 160 -14.10 -4.90 0.00
N SER A 161 -14.33 -3.64 0.35
CA SER A 161 -15.06 -3.25 1.57
C SER A 161 -15.52 -1.78 1.43
N ASN A 162 -15.87 -1.14 2.54
CA ASN A 162 -16.26 0.26 2.63
C ASN A 162 -15.32 1.03 3.57
N LEU A 163 -14.88 2.21 3.14
CA LEU A 163 -14.11 3.15 3.94
C LEU A 163 -15.07 4.07 4.68
N ILE A 164 -14.91 4.20 5.99
CA ILE A 164 -15.82 4.91 6.89
C ILE A 164 -15.11 6.10 7.53
N VAL A 165 -15.78 7.25 7.58
CA VAL A 165 -15.32 8.45 8.30
C VAL A 165 -16.42 8.99 9.21
N SER A 166 -16.08 9.27 10.49
CA SER A 166 -17.02 9.78 11.48
C SER A 166 -16.34 10.66 12.55
N PRO A 167 -16.96 11.79 12.97
CA PRO A 167 -18.17 12.37 12.39
C PRO A 167 -17.87 13.14 11.09
N SER A 168 -18.83 13.15 10.17
CA SER A 168 -18.74 13.75 8.84
C SER A 168 -18.48 15.26 8.86
N LYS A 169 -18.99 15.96 9.88
CA LYS A 169 -18.74 17.41 10.07
C LYS A 169 -17.25 17.77 10.29
N ASP A 170 -16.47 16.79 10.76
CA ASP A 170 -15.05 16.94 11.09
C ASP A 170 -14.15 16.19 10.09
N TYR A 171 -14.71 15.92 8.90
CA TYR A 171 -14.01 15.52 7.69
C TYR A 171 -13.87 16.71 6.74
N ARG A 172 -12.66 16.89 6.19
CA ARG A 172 -12.42 17.92 5.18
C ARG A 172 -12.75 17.35 3.80
N SER A 173 -13.75 17.93 3.15
CA SER A 173 -14.21 17.50 1.82
C SER A 173 -13.06 17.35 0.82
N ASN A 174 -13.17 16.34 -0.05
CA ASN A 174 -12.23 16.03 -1.14
C ASN A 174 -10.81 15.64 -0.68
N THR A 175 -10.61 15.28 0.59
CA THR A 175 -9.30 14.82 1.09
C THR A 175 -9.21 13.30 1.26
N ILE A 176 -10.28 12.58 0.93
CA ILE A 176 -10.31 11.14 1.04
C ILE A 176 -9.52 10.52 -0.11
N SER A 177 -8.63 9.59 0.21
CA SER A 177 -7.90 8.82 -0.78
C SER A 177 -7.68 7.37 -0.35
N LEU A 178 -7.43 6.52 -1.34
CA LEU A 178 -7.13 5.10 -1.18
C LEU A 178 -5.91 4.76 -2.00
N MET A 179 -4.87 4.25 -1.35
CA MET A 179 -3.63 3.84 -2.00
C MET A 179 -3.54 2.31 -1.98
N ASN A 180 -3.24 1.71 -3.12
CA ASN A 180 -2.95 0.29 -3.26
C ASN A 180 -1.53 0.07 -3.75
N THR A 181 -0.91 -1.01 -3.28
CA THR A 181 0.37 -1.51 -3.73
C THR A 181 0.22 -2.98 -4.10
N ALA A 182 0.34 -3.27 -5.39
CA ALA A 182 0.43 -4.63 -5.91
C ALA A 182 1.86 -5.13 -5.81
N ARG A 183 2.03 -6.37 -5.37
CA ARG A 183 3.31 -7.09 -5.29
C ARG A 183 3.15 -8.49 -5.88
N VAL A 184 4.05 -8.89 -6.77
CA VAL A 184 4.14 -10.28 -7.26
C VAL A 184 5.56 -10.82 -7.09
N LYS A 185 5.68 -12.01 -6.52
CA LYS A 185 6.91 -12.80 -6.50
C LYS A 185 6.77 -13.91 -7.53
N LEU A 186 7.62 -13.90 -8.55
CA LEU A 186 7.68 -14.97 -9.55
C LEU A 186 8.69 -16.02 -9.10
N LYS A 187 8.36 -17.30 -9.36
CA LYS A 187 9.22 -18.42 -8.99
C LYS A 187 10.57 -18.32 -9.70
N GLY A 188 11.66 -18.41 -8.94
CA GLY A 188 13.03 -18.34 -9.45
C GLY A 188 13.60 -16.93 -9.59
N ASP A 189 12.79 -15.88 -9.45
CA ASP A 189 13.30 -14.51 -9.44
C ASP A 189 13.79 -14.14 -8.04
N PRO A 190 14.90 -13.40 -7.89
CA PRO A 190 15.47 -13.09 -6.57
C PRO A 190 14.62 -12.10 -5.77
N LYS A 191 13.94 -11.17 -6.44
CA LYS A 191 13.16 -10.09 -5.81
C LYS A 191 11.73 -10.06 -6.35
N PRO A 192 10.74 -9.66 -5.53
CA PRO A 192 9.39 -9.40 -6.01
C PRO A 192 9.34 -8.11 -6.84
N TYR A 193 8.31 -7.99 -7.67
CA TYR A 193 7.97 -6.79 -8.43
C TYR A 193 6.82 -6.06 -7.75
N VAL A 194 6.85 -4.73 -7.77
CA VAL A 194 5.91 -3.88 -7.02
C VAL A 194 5.48 -2.68 -7.87
N VAL A 195 4.19 -2.35 -7.82
CA VAL A 195 3.63 -1.13 -8.44
C VAL A 195 2.46 -0.63 -7.61
N SER A 196 2.27 0.68 -7.55
CA SER A 196 1.20 1.30 -6.74
C SER A 196 0.26 2.13 -7.61
N SER A 197 -0.98 2.22 -7.14
CA SER A 197 -2.05 3.03 -7.72
C SER A 197 -2.87 3.67 -6.61
N GLY A 198 -3.63 4.72 -6.93
CA GLY A 198 -4.50 5.36 -5.96
C GLY A 198 -5.51 6.33 -6.54
N VAL A 199 -6.54 6.61 -5.74
CA VAL A 199 -7.72 7.42 -6.05
C VAL A 199 -8.12 8.29 -4.88
#